data_AF-A0AAI9B8Y1-F1
#
_entry.id   AF-A0AAI9B8Y1-F1
#
_cell.length_a   1.000
_cell.length_b   1.000
_cell.length_c   1.000
_cell.angle_alpha   90.00
_cell.angle_beta   90.00
_cell.angle_gamma   90.00
#
_symmetry.space_group_name_H-M   'P 1'
#
loop_
_entity.id
_entity.type
_entity.pdbx_description
1 polymer ?
#
loop_
_entity_poly.entity_id
_entity_poly.type
_entity_poly.pdbx_seq_one_letter_code
_entity_poly.pdbx_strand_id
1 'polypeptide(L)'
;MVIIYCLNVTLAVVLYFSFSLLATKTLRLTIINPFTICAIILFPVFLLENILAPLFYGSDFALNQYYNEALFIYNIYSFVGVLSIILFYFIFNIIFKNRESYLTCLISHTKLKRISNITLVLFVTLFVLLSSKSEIGISGWLTNPRDGYQNYREGNGFLYAFSLSMLSVSYFSRALALRSEIKLFLCAIFYCTLVFFLGSKTFILSFAIFYLAVLSLNKSRFLKFGLILVTPLAACAILYNLFLAIGNMNVDVVLSYFDQYQNSIYLLQDIDKGVVKFFNGTVYFSQFWSYIPRGLFPDKPFVYGFLHVNEIYYPGAAESGHTPAFSKGMDNFVDYGYVGLVILTFLSPMNIFYGYIFAKLKMFNAKVITNSASYFLLSIILISPSFGTYFSGPAYVLLLIFFLILFVLIERITLRGR
;
A
#
# COMPACT_ATOMS: atom_id res chain seq x y z
N MET A 1 3.19 28.89 19.19
CA MET A 1 2.96 27.44 18.99
C MET A 1 1.58 27.11 18.44
N VAL A 2 0.47 27.57 19.02
CA VAL A 2 -0.90 27.24 18.55
C VAL A 2 -1.12 27.52 17.05
N ILE A 3 -0.72 28.71 16.56
CA ILE A 3 -0.87 29.07 15.14
C ILE A 3 -0.09 28.12 14.23
N ILE A 4 1.14 27.76 14.61
CA ILE A 4 2.02 26.85 13.86
C ILE A 4 1.38 25.46 13.80
N TYR A 5 0.87 24.96 14.93
CA TYR A 5 0.15 23.70 15.01
C TYR A 5 -1.06 23.67 14.07
N CYS A 6 -1.93 24.69 14.15
CA CYS A 6 -3.12 24.76 13.29
C CYS A 6 -2.75 24.80 11.80
N LEU A 7 -1.71 25.54 11.43
CA LEU A 7 -1.21 25.58 10.06
C LEU A 7 -0.65 24.22 9.61
N ASN A 8 0.17 23.58 10.43
CA ASN A 8 0.76 22.27 10.11
C ASN A 8 -0.31 21.19 9.96
N VAL A 9 -1.30 21.15 10.84
CA VAL A 9 -2.43 20.22 10.75
C VAL A 9 -3.26 20.47 9.49
N THR A 10 -3.57 21.74 9.20
CA THR A 10 -4.32 22.10 7.99
C THR A 10 -3.58 21.66 6.73
N LEU A 11 -2.27 21.93 6.66
CA LEU A 11 -1.42 21.46 5.57
C LEU A 11 -1.39 19.94 5.47
N ALA A 12 -1.28 19.22 6.58
CA ALA A 12 -1.26 17.76 6.60
C ALA A 12 -2.55 17.18 6.02
N VAL A 13 -3.71 17.73 6.39
CA VAL A 13 -5.02 17.32 5.85
C VAL A 13 -5.12 17.62 4.36
N VAL A 14 -4.70 18.80 3.90
CA VAL A 14 -4.71 19.16 2.47
C VAL A 14 -3.79 18.23 1.66
N LEU A 15 -2.58 18.00 2.16
CA LEU A 15 -1.58 17.15 1.53
C LEU A 15 -1.98 15.69 1.50
N TYR A 16 -2.71 15.19 2.51
CA TYR A 16 -3.24 13.84 2.52
C TYR A 16 -4.11 13.54 1.28
N PHE A 17 -4.96 14.47 0.88
CA PHE A 17 -5.82 14.31 -0.30
C PHE A 17 -5.11 14.64 -1.63
N SER A 18 -3.98 15.34 -1.60
CA SER A 18 -3.32 15.89 -2.80
C SER A 18 -2.96 14.83 -3.86
N PHE A 19 -2.45 13.66 -3.45
CA PHE A 19 -2.16 12.55 -4.37
C PHE A 19 -3.45 12.06 -5.07
N SER A 20 -4.53 11.87 -4.31
CA SER A 20 -5.81 11.41 -4.86
C SER A 20 -6.41 12.42 -5.85
N LEU A 21 -6.27 13.72 -5.56
CA LEU A 21 -6.70 14.81 -6.43
C LEU A 21 -5.85 14.89 -7.70
N LEU A 22 -4.53 14.72 -7.57
CA LEU A 22 -3.61 14.65 -8.70
C LEU A 22 -3.96 13.48 -9.62
N ALA A 23 -4.15 12.28 -9.06
CA ALA A 23 -4.58 11.09 -9.81
C ALA A 23 -5.93 11.35 -10.50
N THR A 24 -6.88 11.97 -9.81
CA THR A 24 -8.20 12.31 -10.36
C THR A 24 -8.08 13.17 -11.62
N LYS A 25 -7.28 14.25 -11.55
CA LYS A 25 -7.07 15.19 -12.66
C LYS A 25 -6.28 14.57 -13.80
N THR A 26 -5.16 13.93 -13.50
CA THR A 26 -4.25 13.36 -14.52
C THR A 26 -4.86 12.17 -15.26
N LEU A 27 -5.67 11.36 -14.57
CA LEU A 27 -6.34 10.18 -15.14
C LEU A 27 -7.79 10.44 -15.59
N ARG A 28 -8.24 11.71 -15.59
CA ARG A 28 -9.58 12.14 -16.05
C ARG A 28 -10.72 11.35 -15.39
N LEU A 29 -10.61 11.16 -14.08
CA LEU A 29 -11.60 10.45 -13.28
C LEU A 29 -12.68 11.40 -12.75
N THR A 30 -13.82 10.84 -12.35
CA THR A 30 -14.83 11.56 -11.55
C THR A 30 -14.31 11.85 -10.15
N ILE A 31 -14.93 12.78 -9.41
CA ILE A 31 -14.54 13.13 -8.03
C ILE A 31 -14.54 11.89 -7.14
N ILE A 32 -15.57 11.05 -7.22
CA ILE A 32 -15.60 9.74 -6.57
C ILE A 32 -14.97 8.73 -7.53
N ASN A 33 -13.81 8.21 -7.17
CA ASN A 33 -13.01 7.27 -7.97
C ASN A 33 -12.15 6.38 -7.05
N PRO A 34 -11.41 5.38 -7.59
CA PRO A 34 -10.63 4.46 -6.76
C PRO A 34 -9.66 5.13 -5.78
N PHE A 35 -8.99 6.21 -6.18
CA PHE A 35 -8.01 6.90 -5.36
C PHE A 35 -8.65 7.72 -4.24
N THR A 36 -9.73 8.43 -4.55
CA THR A 36 -10.46 9.21 -3.53
C THR A 36 -11.22 8.32 -2.56
N ILE A 37 -11.77 7.18 -3.01
CA ILE A 37 -12.38 6.17 -2.15
C ILE A 37 -11.38 5.62 -1.14
N CYS A 38 -10.17 5.24 -1.61
CA CYS A 38 -9.11 4.76 -0.74
C CYS A 38 -8.72 5.83 0.29
N ALA A 39 -8.53 7.08 -0.16
CA ALA A 39 -8.21 8.20 0.72
C ALA A 39 -9.29 8.43 1.79
N ILE A 40 -10.58 8.42 1.42
CA ILE A 40 -11.71 8.62 2.34
C ILE A 40 -11.78 7.50 3.39
N ILE A 41 -11.64 6.24 2.97
CA ILE A 41 -11.75 5.10 3.89
C ILE A 41 -10.58 5.06 4.89
N LEU A 42 -9.39 5.49 4.48
CA LEU A 42 -8.21 5.54 5.33
C LEU A 42 -8.07 6.85 6.12
N PHE A 43 -8.87 7.87 5.79
CA PHE A 43 -8.79 9.18 6.44
C PHE A 43 -9.02 9.12 7.97
N PRO A 44 -9.93 8.30 8.52
CA PRO A 44 -10.06 8.16 9.97
C PRO A 44 -8.78 7.67 10.65
N VAL A 45 -8.04 6.75 10.02
CA VAL A 45 -6.73 6.28 10.54
C VAL A 45 -5.74 7.43 10.54
N PHE A 46 -5.67 8.18 9.44
CA PHE A 46 -4.82 9.37 9.36
C PHE A 46 -5.14 10.40 10.44
N LEU A 47 -6.43 10.69 10.70
CA LEU A 47 -6.85 11.61 11.76
C LEU A 47 -6.43 11.11 13.15
N LEU A 48 -6.60 9.81 13.43
CA LEU A 48 -6.21 9.20 14.69
C LEU A 48 -4.69 9.31 14.90
N GLU A 49 -3.90 8.90 13.90
CA GLU A 49 -2.44 8.88 13.94
C GLU A 49 -1.81 10.28 14.06
N ASN A 50 -2.31 11.26 13.29
CA ASN A 50 -1.60 12.53 13.07
C ASN A 50 -2.23 13.72 13.80
N ILE A 51 -3.40 13.57 14.41
CA ILE A 51 -4.12 14.72 15.01
C ILE A 51 -4.74 14.34 16.37
N LEU A 52 -5.58 13.30 16.41
CA LEU A 52 -6.36 12.99 17.61
C LEU A 52 -5.50 12.40 18.73
N ALA A 53 -4.59 11.46 18.44
CA ALA A 53 -3.69 10.92 19.46
C ALA A 53 -2.77 12.00 20.06
N PRO A 54 -2.11 12.87 19.26
CA PRO A 54 -1.34 14.00 19.80
C PRO A 54 -2.13 14.96 20.69
N LEU A 55 -3.38 15.29 20.33
CA LEU A 55 -4.25 16.12 21.18
C LEU A 55 -4.61 15.43 22.48
N PHE A 56 -4.67 14.10 22.47
CA PHE A 56 -5.05 13.31 23.63
C PHE A 56 -3.94 13.18 24.67
N TYR A 57 -2.67 13.08 24.24
CA TYR A 57 -1.52 13.14 25.16
C TYR A 57 -1.42 14.49 25.90
N GLY A 58 -2.24 15.48 25.53
CA GLY A 58 -2.38 16.77 26.19
C GLY A 58 -1.99 17.93 25.29
N SER A 59 -2.43 19.14 25.66
CA SER A 59 -2.05 20.37 24.95
C SER A 59 -0.54 20.56 24.88
N ASP A 60 0.18 20.12 25.91
CA ASP A 60 1.64 20.24 25.98
C ASP A 60 2.35 19.34 24.97
N PHE A 61 1.75 18.19 24.63
CA PHE A 61 2.25 17.31 23.58
C PHE A 61 1.95 17.87 22.20
N ALA A 62 0.70 18.25 21.92
CA ALA A 62 0.31 18.81 20.63
C ALA A 62 1.01 20.15 20.30
N LEU A 63 1.32 20.95 21.33
CA LEU A 63 2.05 22.21 21.21
C LEU A 63 3.57 22.04 21.37
N ASN A 64 4.05 20.81 21.57
CA ASN A 64 5.48 20.50 21.63
C ASN A 64 6.17 20.89 20.32
N GLN A 65 7.34 21.51 20.42
CA GLN A 65 8.12 21.95 19.26
C GLN A 65 8.50 20.78 18.35
N TYR A 66 8.99 19.68 18.91
CA TYR A 66 9.44 18.50 18.17
C TYR A 66 8.27 17.74 17.55
N TYR A 67 7.09 17.75 18.18
CA TYR A 67 5.87 17.24 17.56
C TYR A 67 5.54 18.03 16.29
N ASN A 68 5.54 19.37 16.39
CA ASN A 68 5.26 20.25 15.27
C ASN A 68 6.30 20.11 14.16
N GLU A 69 7.57 19.87 14.53
CA GLU A 69 8.64 19.56 13.58
C GLU A 69 8.43 18.22 12.89
N ALA A 70 8.09 17.15 13.61
CA ALA A 70 7.78 15.85 13.02
C ALA A 70 6.60 15.92 12.02
N LEU A 71 5.56 16.68 12.36
CA LEU A 71 4.42 16.93 11.46
C LEU A 71 4.80 17.81 10.26
N PHE A 72 5.73 18.75 10.46
CA PHE A 72 6.28 19.54 9.36
C PHE A 72 7.14 18.70 8.41
N ILE A 73 7.94 17.76 8.92
CA ILE A 73 8.68 16.76 8.12
C ILE A 73 7.70 15.93 7.28
N TYR A 74 6.60 15.47 7.86
CA TYR A 74 5.52 14.78 7.13
C TYR A 74 4.95 15.65 5.99
N ASN A 75 4.73 16.94 6.26
CA ASN A 75 4.22 17.89 5.26
C ASN A 75 5.19 18.07 4.11
N ILE A 76 6.49 18.28 4.39
CA ILE A 76 7.53 18.38 3.35
C ILE A 76 7.58 17.08 2.55
N TYR A 77 7.62 15.92 3.21
CA TYR A 77 7.63 14.61 2.56
C TYR A 77 6.46 14.48 1.57
N SER A 78 5.24 14.77 2.03
CA SER A 78 4.03 14.64 1.22
C SER A 78 4.02 15.63 0.04
N PHE A 79 4.38 16.89 0.29
CA PHE A 79 4.45 17.93 -0.73
C PHE A 79 5.50 17.62 -1.81
N VAL A 80 6.72 17.29 -1.39
CA VAL A 80 7.83 16.94 -2.29
C VAL A 80 7.51 15.68 -3.09
N GLY A 81 6.86 14.69 -2.48
CA GLY A 81 6.43 13.48 -3.18
C GLY A 81 5.45 13.80 -4.32
N VAL A 82 4.45 14.66 -4.06
CA VAL A 82 3.49 15.10 -5.09
C VAL A 82 4.18 15.91 -6.17
N LEU A 83 5.09 16.82 -5.81
CA LEU A 83 5.86 17.61 -6.75
C LEU A 83 6.72 16.72 -7.67
N SER A 84 7.36 15.70 -7.11
CA SER A 84 8.11 14.69 -7.86
C SER A 84 7.23 13.98 -8.88
N ILE A 85 6.07 13.47 -8.46
CA ILE A 85 5.11 12.80 -9.37
C ILE A 85 4.72 13.75 -10.51
N ILE A 86 4.46 15.02 -10.21
CA ILE A 86 4.12 16.04 -11.23
C ILE A 86 5.27 16.24 -12.22
N LEU A 87 6.50 16.43 -11.73
CA LEU A 87 7.66 16.60 -12.60
C LEU A 87 7.85 15.39 -13.51
N PHE A 88 7.90 14.19 -12.94
CA PHE A 88 8.10 12.96 -13.73
C PHE A 88 6.94 12.69 -14.68
N TYR A 89 5.70 13.02 -14.30
CA TYR A 89 4.57 13.02 -15.23
C TYR A 89 4.84 13.89 -16.45
N PHE A 90 5.32 15.13 -16.28
CA PHE A 90 5.65 16.00 -17.42
C PHE A 90 6.80 15.46 -18.26
N ILE A 91 7.89 14.99 -17.63
CA ILE A 91 9.04 14.37 -18.32
C ILE A 91 8.56 13.20 -19.19
N PHE A 92 7.83 12.25 -18.60
CA PHE A 92 7.35 11.09 -19.33
C PHE A 92 6.28 11.44 -20.37
N ASN A 93 5.44 12.45 -20.10
CA ASN A 93 4.45 12.88 -21.08
C ASN A 93 5.09 13.50 -22.33
N ILE A 94 6.24 14.19 -22.19
CA ILE A 94 7.05 14.64 -23.33
C ILE A 94 7.60 13.44 -24.09
N ILE A 95 8.18 12.46 -23.39
CA ILE A 95 8.73 11.23 -23.98
C ILE A 95 7.65 10.44 -24.74
N PHE A 96 6.41 10.43 -24.24
CA PHE A 96 5.28 9.73 -24.85
C PHE A 96 4.46 10.59 -25.82
N LYS A 97 4.82 11.86 -26.06
CA LYS A 97 4.00 12.82 -26.85
C LYS A 97 3.64 12.29 -28.24
N ASN A 98 4.55 11.56 -28.88
CA ASN A 98 4.38 11.01 -30.23
C ASN A 98 4.08 9.49 -30.25
N ARG A 99 3.94 8.86 -29.07
CA ARG A 99 3.57 7.45 -28.96
C ARG A 99 2.10 7.37 -28.60
N GLU A 100 1.23 7.73 -29.54
CA GLU A 100 -0.19 7.45 -29.37
C GLU A 100 -0.38 5.96 -29.19
N SER A 101 -0.98 5.58 -28.07
CA SER A 101 -1.43 4.23 -27.84
C SER A 101 -2.65 3.98 -28.71
N TYR A 102 -2.39 3.60 -29.97
CA TYR A 102 -3.40 2.98 -30.80
C TYR A 102 -4.02 1.82 -30.01
N LEU A 103 -5.35 1.70 -30.05
CA LEU A 103 -6.05 0.58 -29.43
C LEU A 103 -5.63 -0.69 -30.18
N THR A 104 -4.59 -1.37 -29.70
CA THR A 104 -3.90 -2.40 -30.47
C THR A 104 -4.47 -3.79 -30.21
N CYS A 105 -4.99 -4.08 -29.00
CA CYS A 105 -5.73 -5.31 -28.74
C CYS A 105 -6.55 -5.26 -27.45
N LEU A 106 -7.87 -5.08 -27.53
CA LEU A 106 -8.72 -5.12 -26.35
C LEU A 106 -8.75 -6.55 -25.73
N ILE A 107 -8.32 -6.69 -24.48
CA ILE A 107 -8.47 -7.90 -23.68
C ILE A 107 -9.97 -8.14 -23.47
N SER A 108 -10.50 -9.12 -24.19
CA SER A 108 -11.92 -9.46 -24.13
C SER A 108 -12.35 -9.96 -22.75
N HIS A 109 -13.64 -9.91 -22.46
CA HIS A 109 -14.21 -10.48 -21.24
C HIS A 109 -13.88 -11.97 -21.06
N THR A 110 -13.77 -12.74 -22.15
CA THR A 110 -13.39 -14.16 -22.09
C THR A 110 -11.92 -14.33 -21.67
N LYS A 111 -11.03 -13.48 -22.18
CA LYS A 111 -9.62 -13.45 -21.76
C LYS A 111 -9.48 -13.06 -20.29
N LEU A 112 -10.20 -12.04 -19.83
CA LEU A 112 -10.20 -11.64 -18.41
C LEU A 112 -10.66 -12.78 -17.48
N LYS A 113 -11.72 -13.51 -17.85
CA LYS A 113 -12.14 -14.70 -17.11
C LYS A 113 -11.07 -15.79 -17.10
N ARG A 114 -10.37 -15.99 -18.21
CA ARG A 114 -9.29 -16.97 -18.32
C ARG A 114 -8.09 -16.61 -17.44
N ILE A 115 -7.66 -15.34 -17.48
CA ILE A 115 -6.61 -14.80 -16.60
C ILE A 115 -7.01 -15.08 -15.16
N SER A 116 -8.23 -14.67 -14.77
CA SER A 116 -8.74 -14.91 -13.42
C SER A 116 -8.66 -16.38 -13.02
N ASN A 117 -9.22 -17.29 -13.82
CA ASN A 117 -9.24 -18.71 -13.48
C ASN A 117 -7.81 -19.29 -13.34
N ILE A 118 -6.89 -18.94 -14.25
CA ILE A 118 -5.49 -19.40 -14.17
C ILE A 118 -4.84 -18.91 -12.89
N THR A 119 -4.95 -17.61 -12.59
CA THR A 119 -4.38 -17.04 -11.35
C THR A 119 -5.07 -17.57 -10.10
N LEU A 120 -6.36 -17.90 -10.14
CA LEU A 120 -7.06 -18.52 -9.01
C LEU A 120 -6.53 -19.94 -8.74
N VAL A 121 -6.32 -20.73 -9.80
CA VAL A 121 -5.72 -22.06 -9.67
C VAL A 121 -4.31 -21.95 -9.09
N LEU A 122 -3.49 -21.03 -9.59
CA LEU A 122 -2.16 -20.78 -9.03
C LEU A 122 -2.22 -20.35 -7.57
N PHE A 123 -3.17 -19.49 -7.19
CA PHE A 123 -3.41 -19.14 -5.78
C PHE A 123 -3.69 -20.39 -4.95
N VAL A 124 -4.64 -21.24 -5.36
CA VAL A 124 -5.00 -22.46 -4.62
C VAL A 124 -3.79 -23.38 -4.50
N THR A 125 -3.03 -23.60 -5.58
CA THR A 125 -1.82 -24.42 -5.56
C THR A 125 -0.79 -23.86 -4.58
N LEU A 126 -0.51 -22.55 -4.64
CA LEU A 126 0.46 -21.90 -3.74
C LEU A 126 -0.01 -21.91 -2.28
N PHE A 127 -1.31 -21.72 -2.03
CA PHE A 127 -1.88 -21.79 -0.70
C PHE A 127 -1.80 -23.20 -0.13
N VAL A 128 -2.10 -24.24 -0.92
CA VAL A 128 -1.94 -25.64 -0.51
C VAL A 128 -0.47 -25.96 -0.24
N LEU A 129 0.46 -25.49 -1.09
CA LEU A 129 1.90 -25.69 -0.86
C LEU A 129 2.42 -24.95 0.38
N LEU A 130 1.94 -23.73 0.62
CA LEU A 130 2.26 -22.97 1.83
C LEU A 130 1.79 -23.72 3.07
N SER A 131 0.52 -24.13 3.07
CA SER A 131 -0.13 -24.73 4.23
C SER A 131 0.31 -26.17 4.48
N SER A 132 0.71 -26.93 3.45
CA SER A 132 1.29 -28.26 3.62
C SER A 132 2.72 -28.25 4.15
N LYS A 133 3.47 -27.17 3.86
CA LYS A 133 4.83 -26.97 4.39
C LYS A 133 4.86 -26.31 5.76
N SER A 134 3.76 -25.70 6.20
CA SER A 134 3.63 -25.18 7.55
C SER A 134 3.27 -26.28 8.54
N GLU A 135 3.83 -26.23 9.74
CA GLU A 135 3.57 -27.20 10.81
C GLU A 135 2.09 -27.28 11.20
N ILE A 136 1.34 -26.16 11.10
CA ILE A 136 -0.09 -26.11 11.42
C ILE A 136 -0.99 -26.83 10.38
N GLY A 137 -0.45 -27.16 9.21
CA GLY A 137 -1.16 -27.85 8.14
C GLY A 137 -2.30 -27.04 7.49
N ILE A 138 -2.93 -27.63 6.47
CA ILE A 138 -4.09 -27.04 5.77
C ILE A 138 -5.25 -26.79 6.72
N SER A 139 -5.55 -27.74 7.60
CA SER A 139 -6.64 -27.62 8.57
C SER A 139 -6.44 -26.42 9.49
N GLY A 140 -5.22 -26.21 10.00
CA GLY A 140 -4.87 -25.07 10.85
C GLY A 140 -5.05 -23.72 10.16
N TRP A 141 -4.62 -23.61 8.89
CA TRP A 141 -4.85 -22.39 8.11
C TRP A 141 -6.34 -22.10 7.85
N LEU A 142 -7.20 -23.12 7.81
CA LEU A 142 -8.64 -22.96 7.60
C LEU A 142 -9.40 -22.62 8.90
N THR A 143 -8.98 -23.20 10.03
CA THR A 143 -9.65 -23.02 11.33
C THR A 143 -9.11 -21.82 12.12
N ASN A 144 -7.80 -21.56 12.05
CA ASN A 144 -7.15 -20.41 12.67
C ASN A 144 -6.17 -19.71 11.72
N PRO A 145 -6.67 -19.01 10.67
CA PRO A 145 -5.82 -18.34 9.69
C PRO A 145 -4.87 -17.30 10.30
N ARG A 146 -5.27 -16.69 11.42
CA ARG A 146 -4.50 -15.64 12.09
C ARG A 146 -3.20 -16.19 12.69
N ASP A 147 -3.28 -17.35 13.31
CA ASP A 147 -2.11 -18.05 13.85
C ASP A 147 -1.16 -18.48 12.72
N GLY A 148 -1.71 -19.02 11.63
CA GLY A 148 -0.96 -19.31 10.41
C GLY A 148 -0.18 -18.09 9.89
N TYR A 149 -0.84 -16.93 9.84
CA TYR A 149 -0.22 -15.66 9.47
C TYR A 149 0.85 -15.18 10.47
N GLN A 150 0.61 -15.25 11.77
CA GLN A 150 1.57 -14.68 12.71
C GLN A 150 2.80 -15.57 12.89
N ASN A 151 2.61 -16.87 12.96
CA ASN A 151 3.63 -17.79 13.48
C ASN A 151 4.15 -18.81 12.45
N TYR A 152 3.40 -19.11 11.38
CA TYR A 152 3.74 -20.22 10.46
C TYR A 152 4.04 -19.80 9.02
N ARG A 153 4.33 -18.51 8.79
CA ARG A 153 4.82 -18.01 7.49
C ARG A 153 6.34 -18.06 7.36
N GLU A 154 7.07 -18.20 8.45
CA GLU A 154 8.53 -18.22 8.44
C GLU A 154 9.06 -19.34 7.54
N GLY A 155 10.16 -19.08 6.82
CA GLY A 155 10.70 -19.99 5.80
C GLY A 155 9.89 -20.09 4.49
N ASN A 156 8.57 -19.89 4.53
CA ASN A 156 7.65 -20.01 3.38
C ASN A 156 7.02 -18.68 2.93
N GLY A 157 7.54 -17.55 3.40
CA GLY A 157 6.96 -16.22 3.16
C GLY A 157 6.82 -15.83 1.67
N PHE A 158 7.68 -16.38 0.80
CA PHE A 158 7.57 -16.16 -0.65
C PHE A 158 6.33 -16.82 -1.26
N LEU A 159 5.93 -18.01 -0.77
CA LEU A 159 4.69 -18.69 -1.21
C LEU A 159 3.47 -17.87 -0.79
N TYR A 160 3.49 -17.34 0.43
CA TYR A 160 2.46 -16.46 0.96
C TYR A 160 2.36 -15.15 0.15
N ALA A 161 3.49 -14.50 -0.14
CA ALA A 161 3.54 -13.28 -0.94
C ALA A 161 3.00 -13.49 -2.36
N PHE A 162 3.42 -14.60 -2.99
CA PHE A 162 3.04 -14.91 -4.36
C PHE A 162 1.58 -15.33 -4.47
N SER A 163 1.06 -16.11 -3.51
CA SER A 163 -0.35 -16.50 -3.47
C SER A 163 -1.26 -15.28 -3.34
N LEU A 164 -0.94 -14.32 -2.47
CA LEU A 164 -1.68 -13.07 -2.34
C LEU A 164 -1.73 -12.30 -3.66
N SER A 165 -0.59 -12.21 -4.37
CA SER A 165 -0.51 -11.53 -5.67
C SER A 165 -1.35 -12.25 -6.74
N MET A 166 -1.36 -13.58 -6.76
CA MET A 166 -2.23 -14.37 -7.63
C MET A 166 -3.72 -14.12 -7.35
N LEU A 167 -4.11 -14.15 -6.07
CA LEU A 167 -5.48 -13.90 -5.66
C LEU A 167 -5.94 -12.48 -6.04
N SER A 168 -5.06 -11.49 -5.84
CA SER A 168 -5.26 -10.10 -6.23
C SER A 168 -5.55 -9.95 -7.72
N VAL A 169 -4.68 -10.48 -8.59
CA VAL A 169 -4.87 -10.43 -10.05
C VAL A 169 -6.12 -11.21 -10.47
N SER A 170 -6.41 -12.32 -9.80
CA SER A 170 -7.62 -13.10 -10.07
C SER A 170 -8.87 -12.28 -9.81
N TYR A 171 -8.95 -11.64 -8.65
CA TYR A 171 -10.08 -10.82 -8.28
C TYR A 171 -10.23 -9.62 -9.23
N PHE A 172 -9.13 -8.92 -9.49
CA PHE A 172 -9.08 -7.78 -10.41
C PHE A 172 -9.64 -8.14 -11.80
N SER A 173 -9.13 -9.22 -12.38
CA SER A 173 -9.53 -9.69 -13.71
C SER A 173 -11.00 -10.14 -13.72
N ARG A 174 -11.45 -10.86 -12.69
CA ARG A 174 -12.84 -11.34 -12.61
C ARG A 174 -13.82 -10.19 -12.46
N ALA A 175 -13.51 -9.22 -11.60
CA ALA A 175 -14.36 -8.07 -11.33
C ALA A 175 -14.59 -7.24 -12.60
N LEU A 176 -13.53 -7.00 -13.39
CA LEU A 176 -13.64 -6.31 -14.69
C LEU A 176 -14.39 -7.12 -15.75
N ALA A 177 -14.39 -8.45 -15.64
CA ALA A 177 -15.14 -9.30 -16.56
C ALA A 177 -16.65 -9.32 -16.28
N LEU A 178 -17.09 -8.91 -15.08
CA LEU A 178 -18.49 -8.94 -14.66
C LEU A 178 -19.18 -7.61 -14.97
N ARG A 179 -20.39 -7.71 -15.55
CA ARG A 179 -21.25 -6.53 -15.83
C ARG A 179 -22.38 -6.35 -14.83
N SER A 180 -22.79 -7.43 -14.15
CA SER A 180 -23.89 -7.40 -13.19
C SER A 180 -23.38 -7.04 -11.81
N GLU A 181 -24.01 -6.06 -11.17
CA GLU A 181 -23.67 -5.58 -9.83
C GLU A 181 -23.86 -6.67 -8.77
N ILE A 182 -24.94 -7.47 -8.87
CA ILE A 182 -25.17 -8.61 -7.96
C ILE A 182 -24.06 -9.66 -8.11
N LYS A 183 -23.68 -10.00 -9.35
CA LYS A 183 -22.58 -10.95 -9.58
C LYS A 183 -21.24 -10.39 -9.07
N LEU A 184 -21.04 -9.08 -9.18
CA LEU A 184 -19.84 -8.41 -8.66
C LEU A 184 -19.81 -8.44 -7.13
N PHE A 185 -20.94 -8.22 -6.46
CA PHE A 185 -21.07 -8.33 -5.01
C PHE A 185 -20.79 -9.76 -4.51
N LEU A 186 -21.40 -10.78 -5.14
CA LEU A 186 -21.12 -12.18 -4.81
C LEU A 186 -19.65 -12.54 -5.08
N CYS A 187 -19.08 -12.00 -6.15
CA CYS A 187 -17.65 -12.13 -6.43
C CYS A 187 -16.80 -11.50 -5.31
N ALA A 188 -17.15 -10.31 -4.83
CA ALA A 188 -16.45 -9.66 -3.73
C ALA A 188 -16.49 -10.50 -2.45
N ILE A 189 -17.66 -11.03 -2.07
CA ILE A 189 -17.80 -11.93 -0.91
C ILE A 189 -16.87 -13.13 -1.07
N PHE A 190 -16.92 -13.81 -2.22
CA PHE A 190 -16.08 -14.97 -2.49
C PHE A 190 -14.58 -14.68 -2.31
N TYR A 191 -14.08 -13.58 -2.90
CA TYR A 191 -12.66 -13.22 -2.78
C TYR A 191 -12.27 -12.71 -1.38
N CYS A 192 -13.19 -12.05 -0.66
CA CYS A 192 -12.98 -11.69 0.74
C CYS A 192 -12.87 -12.94 1.64
N THR A 193 -13.66 -13.98 1.37
CA THR A 193 -13.53 -15.26 2.08
C THR A 193 -12.20 -15.96 1.76
N LEU A 194 -11.75 -15.94 0.51
CA LEU A 194 -10.46 -16.53 0.14
C LEU A 194 -9.28 -15.79 0.79
N VAL A 195 -9.31 -14.46 0.82
CA VAL A 195 -8.24 -13.67 1.44
C VAL A 195 -8.27 -13.75 2.97
N PHE A 196 -9.43 -14.04 3.57
CA PHE A 196 -9.54 -14.30 5.01
C PHE A 196 -8.66 -15.47 5.45
N PHE A 197 -8.53 -16.52 4.63
CA PHE A 197 -7.63 -17.65 4.93
C PHE A 197 -6.15 -17.28 4.91
N LEU A 198 -5.77 -16.08 4.45
CA LEU A 198 -4.40 -15.57 4.60
C LEU A 198 -4.17 -14.89 5.96
N GLY A 199 -5.18 -14.73 6.82
CA GLY A 199 -5.04 -14.31 8.22
C GLY A 199 -4.77 -12.81 8.47
N SER A 200 -4.75 -11.99 7.42
CA SER A 200 -4.52 -10.55 7.50
C SER A 200 -5.80 -9.74 7.32
N LYS A 201 -6.22 -9.03 8.38
CA LYS A 201 -7.37 -8.13 8.38
C LYS A 201 -7.21 -7.00 7.34
N THR A 202 -5.99 -6.49 7.18
CA THR A 202 -5.66 -5.43 6.21
C THR A 202 -5.96 -5.87 4.78
N PHE A 203 -5.79 -7.16 4.46
CA PHE A 203 -6.07 -7.68 3.12
C PHE A 203 -7.56 -7.80 2.84
N ILE A 204 -8.34 -8.21 3.84
CA ILE A 204 -9.81 -8.21 3.73
C ILE A 204 -10.31 -6.79 3.45
N LEU A 205 -9.81 -5.80 4.19
CA LEU A 205 -10.15 -4.39 3.97
C LEU A 205 -9.72 -3.92 2.57
N SER A 206 -8.50 -4.24 2.14
CA SER A 206 -8.00 -3.90 0.80
C SER A 206 -8.89 -4.47 -0.31
N PHE A 207 -9.34 -5.73 -0.18
CA PHE A 207 -10.26 -6.36 -1.12
C PHE A 207 -11.65 -5.71 -1.12
N ALA A 208 -12.16 -5.31 0.04
CA ALA A 208 -13.41 -4.55 0.15
C ALA A 208 -13.30 -3.14 -0.47
N ILE A 209 -12.18 -2.43 -0.28
CA ILE A 209 -11.91 -1.15 -0.94
C ILE A 209 -11.87 -1.33 -2.46
N PHE A 210 -11.24 -2.41 -2.94
CA PHE A 210 -11.21 -2.69 -4.38
C PHE A 210 -12.60 -2.94 -4.98
N TYR A 211 -13.51 -3.61 -4.27
CA TYR A 211 -14.90 -3.72 -4.70
C TYR A 211 -15.54 -2.35 -4.96
N LEU A 212 -15.37 -1.40 -4.03
CA LEU A 212 -15.87 -0.03 -4.18
C LEU A 212 -15.18 0.70 -5.34
N ALA A 213 -13.87 0.49 -5.52
CA ALA A 213 -13.14 1.02 -6.67
C ALA A 213 -13.78 0.54 -7.98
N VAL A 214 -14.10 -0.75 -8.12
CA VAL A 214 -14.76 -1.28 -9.34
C VAL A 214 -16.18 -0.72 -9.50
N LEU A 215 -16.96 -0.59 -8.43
CA LEU A 215 -18.26 0.08 -8.49
C LEU A 215 -18.14 1.52 -9.00
N SER A 216 -17.09 2.25 -8.58
CA SER A 216 -16.84 3.61 -9.06
C SER A 216 -16.48 3.67 -10.54
N LEU A 217 -15.65 2.74 -11.02
CA LEU A 217 -15.30 2.63 -12.45
C LEU A 217 -16.52 2.28 -13.31
N ASN A 218 -17.43 1.46 -12.77
CA ASN A 218 -18.68 1.09 -13.43
C ASN A 218 -19.78 2.16 -13.29
N LYS A 219 -19.53 3.26 -12.56
CA LYS A 219 -20.53 4.30 -12.24
C LYS A 219 -21.81 3.70 -11.63
N SER A 220 -21.65 2.71 -10.76
CA SER A 220 -22.75 1.99 -10.13
C SER A 220 -23.58 2.88 -9.21
N ARG A 221 -24.90 2.68 -9.21
CA ARG A 221 -25.82 3.33 -8.26
C ARG A 221 -25.61 2.87 -6.81
N PHE A 222 -25.07 1.67 -6.61
CA PHE A 222 -24.81 1.09 -5.28
C PHE A 222 -23.54 1.62 -4.63
N LEU A 223 -22.74 2.43 -5.32
CA LEU A 223 -21.49 2.98 -4.78
C LEU A 223 -21.72 3.78 -3.48
N LYS A 224 -22.76 4.62 -3.44
CA LYS A 224 -23.10 5.42 -2.25
C LYS A 224 -23.42 4.53 -1.06
N PHE A 225 -24.25 3.51 -1.27
CA PHE A 225 -24.58 2.53 -0.24
C PHE A 225 -23.34 1.76 0.22
N GLY A 226 -22.50 1.31 -0.71
CA GLY A 226 -21.24 0.64 -0.41
C GLY A 226 -20.30 1.51 0.44
N LEU A 227 -20.18 2.81 0.15
CA LEU A 227 -19.38 3.74 0.95
C LEU A 227 -19.94 3.92 2.37
N ILE A 228 -21.26 4.04 2.50
CA ILE A 228 -21.94 4.14 3.80
C ILE A 228 -21.77 2.86 4.62
N LEU A 229 -21.66 1.69 3.98
CA LEU A 229 -21.49 0.42 4.67
C LEU A 229 -20.02 0.13 5.02
N VAL A 230 -19.11 0.23 4.06
CA VAL A 230 -17.70 -0.16 4.22
C VAL A 230 -16.94 0.80 5.11
N THR A 231 -17.23 2.11 5.08
CA THR A 231 -16.48 3.09 5.88
C THR A 231 -16.70 2.88 7.39
N PRO A 232 -17.94 2.74 7.90
CA PRO A 232 -18.17 2.39 9.30
C PRO A 232 -17.65 1.00 9.65
N LEU A 233 -17.80 0.00 8.77
CA LEU A 233 -17.25 -1.33 9.04
C LEU A 233 -15.72 -1.32 9.15
N ALA A 234 -15.03 -0.55 8.31
CA ALA A 234 -13.59 -0.35 8.40
C ALA A 234 -13.22 0.33 9.72
N ALA A 235 -13.93 1.39 10.11
CA ALA A 235 -13.73 2.07 11.39
C ALA A 235 -13.97 1.13 12.58
N CYS A 236 -15.06 0.37 12.59
CA CYS A 236 -15.36 -0.65 13.58
C CYS A 236 -14.28 -1.74 13.63
N ALA A 237 -13.80 -2.21 12.48
CA ALA A 237 -12.74 -3.23 12.43
C ALA A 237 -11.42 -2.70 12.97
N ILE A 238 -11.08 -1.44 12.71
CA ILE A 238 -9.91 -0.76 13.28
C ILE A 238 -10.06 -0.65 14.80
N LEU A 239 -11.18 -0.11 15.29
CA LEU A 239 -11.48 0.03 16.71
C LEU A 239 -11.50 -1.33 17.44
N TYR A 240 -12.09 -2.34 16.84
CA TYR A 240 -12.12 -3.70 17.39
C TYR A 240 -10.74 -4.35 17.41
N ASN A 241 -9.94 -4.16 16.37
CA ASN A 241 -8.56 -4.68 16.35
C ASN A 241 -7.72 -4.02 17.44
N LEU A 242 -7.91 -2.73 17.61
CA LEU A 242 -7.24 -1.95 18.62
C LEU A 242 -7.70 -2.39 20.03
N PHE A 243 -9.00 -2.64 20.23
CA PHE A 243 -9.51 -3.26 21.46
C PHE A 243 -8.86 -4.61 21.76
N LEU A 244 -8.76 -5.50 20.77
CA LEU A 244 -8.12 -6.81 20.94
C LEU A 244 -6.63 -6.71 21.27
N ALA A 245 -5.91 -5.76 20.68
CA ALA A 245 -4.49 -5.57 20.93
C ALA A 245 -4.22 -5.07 22.37
N ILE A 246 -5.16 -4.31 22.93
CA ILE A 246 -5.00 -3.60 24.20
C ILE A 246 -5.67 -4.33 25.38
N GLY A 247 -6.72 -5.11 25.11
CA GLY A 247 -7.50 -5.80 26.16
C GLY A 247 -8.37 -4.87 27.02
N ASN A 248 -8.41 -3.57 26.72
CA ASN A 248 -9.15 -2.55 27.46
C ASN A 248 -9.73 -1.49 26.49
N MET A 249 -11.00 -1.10 26.69
CA MET A 249 -11.67 -0.05 25.88
C MET A 249 -11.41 1.37 26.39
N ASN A 250 -10.54 1.55 27.39
CA ASN A 250 -10.23 2.89 27.86
C ASN A 250 -9.55 3.70 26.73
N VAL A 251 -10.14 4.85 26.43
CA VAL A 251 -9.74 5.76 25.35
C VAL A 251 -8.27 6.16 25.49
N ASP A 252 -7.76 6.24 26.73
CA ASP A 252 -6.35 6.50 27.03
C ASP A 252 -5.41 5.49 26.38
N VAL A 253 -5.74 4.21 26.49
CA VAL A 253 -4.87 3.13 26.03
C VAL A 253 -5.00 2.96 24.51
N VAL A 254 -6.15 3.31 23.95
CA VAL A 254 -6.37 3.36 22.51
C VAL A 254 -5.47 4.38 21.83
N LEU A 255 -5.32 5.54 22.45
CA LEU A 255 -4.55 6.63 21.87
C LEU A 255 -3.06 6.47 22.17
N SER A 256 -2.69 5.77 23.26
CA SER A 256 -1.30 5.35 23.52
C SER A 256 -0.74 4.35 22.50
N TYR A 257 -1.61 3.64 21.76
CA TYR A 257 -1.20 2.77 20.64
C TYR A 257 -0.63 3.54 19.44
N PHE A 258 -0.99 4.83 19.29
CA PHE A 258 -0.45 5.69 18.24
C PHE A 258 0.79 6.43 18.77
N ASP A 259 1.88 5.68 18.95
CA ASP A 259 3.14 6.12 19.54
C ASP A 259 4.14 6.71 18.52
N GLN A 260 3.83 6.66 17.22
CA GLN A 260 4.74 7.02 16.15
C GLN A 260 5.32 8.43 16.27
N TYR A 261 4.49 9.39 16.67
CA TYR A 261 4.92 10.77 16.89
C TYR A 261 5.71 10.93 18.18
N GLN A 262 5.44 10.11 19.21
CA GLN A 262 6.24 10.08 20.42
C GLN A 262 7.66 9.57 20.11
N ASN A 263 7.78 8.50 19.33
CA ASN A 263 9.07 8.00 18.83
C ASN A 263 9.82 9.06 18.02
N SER A 264 9.13 9.77 17.11
CA SER A 264 9.73 10.88 16.36
C SER A 264 10.18 12.05 17.24
N ILE A 265 9.44 12.38 18.30
CA ILE A 265 9.82 13.45 19.24
C ILE A 265 11.13 13.09 19.95
N TYR A 266 11.26 11.86 20.47
CA TYR A 266 12.50 11.42 21.12
C TYR A 266 13.70 11.49 20.18
N LEU A 267 13.51 11.04 18.94
CA LEU A 267 14.53 11.13 17.91
C LEU A 267 14.96 12.57 17.60
N LEU A 268 14.01 13.47 17.39
CA LEU A 268 14.32 14.87 17.09
C LEU A 268 15.01 15.55 18.28
N GLN A 269 14.59 15.26 19.51
CA GLN A 269 15.24 15.75 20.73
C GLN A 269 16.69 15.28 20.84
N ASP A 270 16.94 14.00 20.57
CA ASP A 270 18.29 13.44 20.67
C ASP A 270 19.20 13.94 19.54
N ILE A 271 18.65 14.22 18.36
CA ILE A 271 19.38 14.88 17.27
C ILE A 271 19.75 16.31 17.66
N ASP A 272 18.79 17.08 18.17
CA ASP A 272 18.99 18.48 18.59
C ASP A 272 20.03 18.60 19.73
N LYS A 273 20.01 17.65 20.67
CA LYS A 273 21.01 17.55 21.76
C LYS A 273 22.37 17.00 21.31
N GLY A 274 22.49 16.51 20.08
CA GLY A 274 23.70 15.88 19.55
C GLY A 274 24.00 14.48 20.12
N VAL A 275 23.03 13.85 20.78
CA VAL A 275 23.10 12.46 21.27
C VAL A 275 23.05 11.49 20.08
N VAL A 276 22.13 11.73 19.15
CA VAL A 276 22.03 11.01 17.88
C VAL A 276 22.59 11.90 16.78
N LYS A 277 23.57 11.40 16.02
CA LYS A 277 24.09 12.09 14.84
C LYS A 277 23.29 11.68 13.60
N PHE A 278 23.23 12.57 12.62
CA PHE A 278 22.74 12.21 11.30
C PHE A 278 23.53 11.02 10.72
N PHE A 279 22.82 10.13 10.03
CA PHE A 279 23.35 8.86 9.55
C PHE A 279 24.15 9.00 8.24
N ASN A 280 24.16 10.19 7.63
CA ASN A 280 24.98 10.56 6.47
C ASN A 280 24.90 9.54 5.31
N GLY A 281 23.69 9.06 5.01
CA GLY A 281 23.41 8.12 3.91
C GLY A 281 23.39 6.66 4.34
N THR A 282 23.81 6.32 5.57
CA THR A 282 23.82 4.94 6.05
C THR A 282 22.43 4.33 6.01
N VAL A 283 21.40 5.09 6.39
CA VAL A 283 20.01 4.61 6.38
C VAL A 283 19.57 4.35 4.94
N TYR A 284 19.74 5.32 4.03
CA TYR A 284 19.36 5.17 2.63
C TYR A 284 20.07 4.02 1.91
N PHE A 285 21.40 3.91 2.02
CA PHE A 285 22.16 2.90 1.29
C PHE A 285 21.96 1.49 1.86
N SER A 286 21.88 1.34 3.18
CA SER A 286 21.63 0.03 3.80
C SER A 286 20.22 -0.50 3.50
N GLN A 287 19.25 0.36 3.17
CA GLN A 287 17.91 -0.04 2.72
C GLN A 287 17.94 -1.02 1.53
N PHE A 288 19.03 -1.08 0.76
CA PHE A 288 19.23 -2.09 -0.29
C PHE A 288 19.08 -3.54 0.21
N TRP A 289 19.43 -3.81 1.48
CA TRP A 289 19.23 -5.12 2.11
C TRP A 289 17.75 -5.55 2.20
N SER A 290 16.82 -4.60 2.10
CA SER A 290 15.38 -4.88 1.98
C SER A 290 15.00 -5.58 0.68
N TYR A 291 15.84 -5.49 -0.36
CA TYR A 291 15.61 -6.10 -1.68
C TYR A 291 16.15 -7.52 -1.79
N ILE A 292 16.99 -7.95 -0.84
CA ILE A 292 17.59 -9.28 -0.83
C ILE A 292 16.79 -10.16 0.15
N PRO A 293 16.06 -11.18 -0.32
CA PRO A 293 15.37 -12.13 0.55
C PRO A 293 16.36 -12.87 1.45
N ARG A 294 16.03 -13.04 2.75
CA ARG A 294 16.88 -13.77 3.71
C ARG A 294 17.12 -15.22 3.27
N GLY A 295 16.18 -15.84 2.53
CA GLY A 295 16.38 -17.18 1.98
C GLY A 295 17.47 -17.28 0.89
N LEU A 296 17.83 -16.18 0.22
CA LEU A 296 18.93 -16.13 -0.76
C LEU A 296 20.26 -15.70 -0.12
N PHE A 297 20.19 -14.89 0.94
CA PHE A 297 21.35 -14.45 1.70
C PHE A 297 21.02 -14.50 3.20
N PRO A 298 21.22 -15.68 3.84
CA PRO A 298 20.84 -15.90 5.24
C PRO A 298 21.52 -14.92 6.20
N ASP A 299 22.78 -14.62 5.92
CA ASP A 299 23.65 -13.76 6.75
C ASP A 299 23.39 -12.26 6.58
N LYS A 300 22.31 -11.85 5.91
CA LYS A 300 22.00 -10.42 5.74
C LYS A 300 21.77 -9.78 7.12
N PRO A 301 22.16 -8.52 7.33
CA PRO A 301 21.92 -7.87 8.61
C PRO A 301 20.42 -7.83 8.94
N PHE A 302 20.07 -7.93 10.22
CA PHE A 302 18.70 -7.68 10.70
C PHE A 302 18.39 -6.19 10.77
N VAL A 303 19.41 -5.38 11.07
CA VAL A 303 19.33 -3.93 11.14
C VAL A 303 19.83 -3.33 9.82
N TYR A 304 18.92 -2.74 9.05
CA TYR A 304 19.20 -1.99 7.85
C TYR A 304 18.13 -0.94 7.61
N GLY A 305 18.45 0.06 6.79
CA GLY A 305 17.49 1.12 6.51
C GLY A 305 17.18 1.93 7.76
N PHE A 306 15.91 2.29 7.89
CA PHE A 306 15.44 3.03 9.06
C PHE A 306 15.47 2.20 10.36
N LEU A 307 15.71 0.88 10.27
CA LEU A 307 15.91 0.04 11.45
C LEU A 307 17.16 0.43 12.26
N HIS A 308 18.14 1.10 11.65
CA HIS A 308 19.27 1.66 12.40
C HIS A 308 18.82 2.67 13.48
N VAL A 309 17.76 3.43 13.20
CA VAL A 309 17.16 4.33 14.18
C VAL A 309 16.38 3.53 15.22
N ASN A 310 15.62 2.52 14.78
CA ASN A 310 14.86 1.67 15.69
C ASN A 310 15.77 0.98 16.73
N GLU A 311 16.94 0.49 16.30
CA GLU A 311 17.90 -0.21 17.16
C GLU A 311 18.47 0.67 18.30
N ILE A 312 18.47 2.00 18.14
CA ILE A 312 18.89 2.94 19.19
C ILE A 312 17.88 2.95 20.35
N TYR A 313 16.59 2.91 20.03
CA TYR A 313 15.51 3.02 21.01
C TYR A 313 14.96 1.66 21.48
N TYR A 314 15.06 0.65 20.62
CA TYR A 314 14.47 -0.67 20.77
C TYR A 314 15.47 -1.75 20.33
N PRO A 315 16.56 -1.98 21.09
CA PRO A 315 17.60 -2.93 20.71
C PRO A 315 17.03 -4.37 20.61
N GLY A 316 17.38 -5.09 19.54
CA GLY A 316 16.90 -6.45 19.25
C GLY A 316 15.46 -6.55 18.70
N ALA A 317 14.76 -5.42 18.54
CA ALA A 317 13.38 -5.40 18.06
C ALA A 317 13.28 -5.78 16.57
N ALA A 318 14.31 -5.47 15.77
CA ALA A 318 14.42 -5.89 14.38
C ALA A 318 14.53 -7.42 14.22
N GLU A 319 15.24 -8.08 15.14
CA GLU A 319 15.43 -9.54 15.14
C GLU A 319 14.15 -10.28 15.54
N SER A 320 13.41 -9.73 16.50
CA SER A 320 12.11 -10.28 16.94
C SER A 320 10.95 -9.98 15.98
N GLY A 321 11.19 -9.23 14.89
CA GLY A 321 10.18 -8.92 13.88
C GLY A 321 9.14 -7.86 14.31
N HIS A 322 9.38 -7.18 15.43
CA HIS A 322 8.49 -6.17 16.00
C HIS A 322 9.17 -4.81 16.03
N THR A 323 9.03 -4.00 14.98
CA THR A 323 9.73 -2.71 14.87
C THR A 323 8.75 -1.55 15.05
N PRO A 324 8.79 -0.82 16.19
CA PRO A 324 8.01 0.40 16.37
C PRO A 324 8.17 1.39 15.22
N ALA A 325 7.07 2.04 14.84
CA ALA A 325 7.04 2.96 13.72
C ALA A 325 7.33 4.40 14.18
N PHE A 326 7.76 5.23 13.24
CA PHE A 326 7.97 6.67 13.40
C PHE A 326 7.13 7.40 12.34
N SER A 327 6.94 8.70 12.50
CA SER A 327 6.22 9.52 11.52
C SER A 327 6.86 9.43 10.12
N LYS A 328 6.05 9.47 9.06
CA LYS A 328 6.55 9.35 7.68
C LYS A 328 7.48 10.51 7.33
N GLY A 329 8.51 10.21 6.53
CA GLY A 329 9.54 11.17 6.13
C GLY A 329 10.74 11.20 7.07
N MET A 330 10.62 10.67 8.29
CA MET A 330 11.77 10.55 9.20
C MET A 330 12.89 9.70 8.62
N ASP A 331 12.55 8.66 7.87
CA ASP A 331 13.47 7.78 7.16
C ASP A 331 14.39 8.51 6.18
N ASN A 332 13.87 9.52 5.48
CA ASN A 332 14.69 10.36 4.60
C ASN A 332 15.37 11.52 5.35
N PHE A 333 14.79 11.98 6.46
CA PHE A 333 15.32 13.08 7.26
C PHE A 333 16.58 12.68 8.05
N VAL A 334 16.63 11.47 8.61
CA VAL A 334 17.73 11.06 9.52
C VAL A 334 19.10 10.94 8.85
N ASP A 335 19.19 10.92 7.52
CA ASP A 335 20.48 10.88 6.83
C ASP A 335 21.14 12.25 6.71
N TYR A 336 20.43 13.26 6.20
CA TYR A 336 20.99 14.59 5.89
C TYR A 336 20.03 15.75 6.29
N GLY A 337 19.20 15.53 7.30
CA GLY A 337 18.17 16.47 7.73
C GLY A 337 17.19 16.83 6.60
N TYR A 338 16.80 18.10 6.54
CA TYR A 338 15.87 18.61 5.53
C TYR A 338 16.37 18.45 4.09
N VAL A 339 17.69 18.46 3.85
CA VAL A 339 18.27 18.25 2.51
C VAL A 339 18.03 16.81 2.06
N GLY A 340 18.29 15.84 2.93
CA GLY A 340 17.99 14.43 2.69
C GLY A 340 16.50 14.20 2.47
N LEU A 341 15.66 14.78 3.34
CA LEU A 341 14.22 14.73 3.23
C LEU A 341 13.73 15.17 1.84
N VAL A 342 14.20 16.30 1.33
CA VAL A 342 13.78 16.80 0.00
C VAL A 342 14.33 15.91 -1.11
N ILE A 343 15.64 15.67 -1.16
CA ILE A 343 16.28 14.99 -2.30
C ILE A 343 15.83 13.52 -2.39
N LEU A 344 15.87 12.78 -1.28
CA LEU A 344 15.56 11.35 -1.27
C LEU A 344 14.07 11.10 -1.50
N THR A 345 13.19 11.96 -0.98
CA THR A 345 11.75 11.88 -1.28
C THR A 345 11.47 12.21 -2.75
N PHE A 346 12.14 13.24 -3.29
CA PHE A 346 11.97 13.65 -4.67
C PHE A 346 12.40 12.58 -5.65
N LEU A 347 13.49 11.87 -5.37
CA LEU A 347 14.03 10.80 -6.21
C LEU A 347 13.52 9.40 -5.83
N SER A 348 12.51 9.32 -4.96
CA SER A 348 11.93 8.04 -4.56
C SER A 348 11.44 7.26 -5.80
N PRO A 349 11.87 5.99 -5.98
CA PRO A 349 11.48 5.18 -7.14
C PRO A 349 9.96 5.09 -7.33
N MET A 350 9.19 5.10 -6.25
CA MET A 350 7.74 5.02 -6.31
C MET A 350 7.11 6.27 -6.93
N ASN A 351 7.63 7.46 -6.61
CA ASN A 351 7.14 8.73 -7.16
C ASN A 351 7.42 8.84 -8.66
N ILE A 352 8.64 8.44 -9.07
CA ILE A 352 9.02 8.33 -10.49
C ILE A 352 8.07 7.38 -11.22
N PHE A 353 7.78 6.23 -10.61
CA PHE A 353 6.94 5.20 -11.20
C PHE A 353 5.47 5.64 -11.31
N TYR A 354 4.92 6.35 -10.33
CA TYR A 354 3.59 6.96 -10.46
C TYR A 354 3.54 8.02 -11.56
N GLY A 355 4.57 8.86 -11.68
CA GLY A 355 4.69 9.82 -12.79
C GLY A 355 4.68 9.12 -14.16
N TYR A 356 5.42 8.02 -14.29
CA TYR A 356 5.42 7.16 -15.47
C TYR A 356 4.03 6.59 -15.77
N ILE A 357 3.36 5.99 -14.78
CA ILE A 357 2.05 5.38 -14.97
C ILE A 357 1.01 6.43 -15.41
N PHE A 358 0.97 7.59 -14.74
CA PHE A 358 0.01 8.65 -15.08
C PHE A 358 0.24 9.20 -16.49
N ALA A 359 1.51 9.39 -16.88
CA ALA A 359 1.86 9.84 -18.22
C ALA A 359 1.52 8.80 -19.30
N LYS A 360 1.62 7.50 -18.96
CA LYS A 360 1.33 6.41 -19.89
C LYS A 360 -0.17 6.15 -20.06
N LEU A 361 -0.93 6.21 -18.98
CA LEU A 361 -2.36 5.92 -18.99
C LEU A 361 -3.18 7.11 -19.51
N LYS A 362 -2.90 8.35 -19.05
CA LYS A 362 -3.60 9.62 -19.37
C LYS A 362 -5.11 9.68 -19.10
N MET A 363 -5.75 8.52 -18.99
CA MET A 363 -7.15 8.32 -18.72
C MET A 363 -7.30 6.94 -18.06
N PHE A 364 -8.17 6.82 -17.06
CA PHE A 364 -8.38 5.55 -16.37
C PHE A 364 -9.86 5.14 -16.42
N ASN A 365 -10.16 4.17 -17.29
CA ASN A 365 -11.49 3.58 -17.41
C ASN A 365 -11.39 2.14 -17.94
N ALA A 366 -12.49 1.39 -17.90
CA ALA A 366 -12.52 -0.02 -18.29
C ALA A 366 -11.96 -0.29 -19.71
N LYS A 367 -12.16 0.62 -20.67
CA LYS A 367 -11.65 0.47 -22.05
C LYS A 367 -10.12 0.63 -22.09
N VAL A 368 -9.58 1.61 -21.38
CA VAL A 368 -8.12 1.84 -21.33
C VAL A 368 -7.44 0.71 -20.56
N ILE A 369 -8.00 0.29 -19.42
CA ILE A 369 -7.45 -0.80 -18.60
C ILE A 369 -7.30 -2.08 -19.42
N THR A 370 -8.26 -2.37 -20.29
CA THR A 370 -8.27 -3.59 -21.10
C THR A 370 -7.59 -3.42 -22.46
N ASN A 371 -6.94 -2.30 -22.75
CA ASN A 371 -6.41 -2.01 -24.08
C ASN A 371 -5.20 -2.86 -24.52
N SER A 372 -4.36 -3.28 -23.58
CA SER A 372 -3.25 -4.19 -23.85
C SER A 372 -2.75 -4.83 -22.55
N ALA A 373 -1.91 -5.85 -22.65
CA ALA A 373 -1.25 -6.45 -21.50
C ALA A 373 -0.49 -5.43 -20.63
N SER A 374 0.15 -4.42 -21.23
CA SER A 374 0.86 -3.38 -20.48
C SER A 374 -0.09 -2.46 -19.74
N TYR A 375 -1.16 -1.98 -20.39
CA TYR A 375 -2.17 -1.12 -19.74
C TYR A 375 -2.86 -1.87 -18.61
N PHE A 376 -3.13 -3.16 -18.82
CA PHE A 376 -3.72 -4.03 -17.82
C PHE A 376 -2.81 -4.21 -16.60
N LEU A 377 -1.52 -4.48 -16.82
CA LEU A 377 -0.53 -4.60 -15.75
C LEU A 377 -0.36 -3.29 -14.96
N LEU A 378 -0.26 -2.14 -15.63
CA LEU A 378 -0.17 -0.84 -14.94
C LEU A 378 -1.43 -0.56 -14.10
N SER A 379 -2.60 -1.00 -14.58
CA SER A 379 -3.86 -0.86 -13.84
C SER A 379 -3.92 -1.79 -12.63
N ILE A 380 -3.36 -2.99 -12.73
CA ILE A 380 -3.20 -3.90 -11.59
C ILE A 380 -2.35 -3.21 -10.51
N ILE A 381 -1.21 -2.61 -10.88
CA ILE A 381 -0.33 -1.95 -9.91
C ILE A 381 -1.03 -0.78 -9.20
N LEU A 382 -1.87 -0.01 -9.91
CA LEU A 382 -2.53 1.15 -9.33
C LEU A 382 -3.64 0.81 -8.33
N ILE A 383 -4.47 -0.20 -8.63
CA ILE A 383 -5.74 -0.40 -7.89
C ILE A 383 -6.01 -1.85 -7.47
N SER A 384 -5.23 -2.84 -7.93
CA SER A 384 -5.46 -4.23 -7.53
C SER A 384 -5.17 -4.40 -6.03
N PRO A 385 -6.02 -5.13 -5.29
CA PRO A 385 -5.93 -5.14 -3.84
C PRO A 385 -4.70 -5.90 -3.38
N SER A 386 -3.78 -5.24 -2.66
CA SER A 386 -2.57 -5.87 -2.09
C SER A 386 -1.66 -6.58 -3.12
N PHE A 387 -1.67 -6.13 -4.38
CA PHE A 387 -0.80 -6.69 -5.41
C PHE A 387 0.67 -6.37 -5.13
N GLY A 388 1.51 -7.40 -5.05
CA GLY A 388 2.95 -7.23 -4.91
C GLY A 388 3.40 -6.61 -3.58
N THR A 389 2.54 -6.54 -2.56
CA THR A 389 2.82 -5.88 -1.26
C THR A 389 4.10 -6.34 -0.57
N TYR A 390 4.48 -7.62 -0.74
CA TYR A 390 5.69 -8.19 -0.13
C TYR A 390 6.88 -8.30 -1.08
N PHE A 391 6.74 -7.83 -2.33
CA PHE A 391 7.80 -7.86 -3.31
C PHE A 391 8.43 -6.47 -3.41
N SER A 392 9.74 -6.40 -3.22
CA SER A 392 10.53 -5.18 -3.30
C SER A 392 11.65 -5.35 -4.33
N GLY A 393 12.17 -4.24 -4.86
CA GLY A 393 13.35 -4.23 -5.73
C GLY A 393 13.25 -5.19 -6.93
N PRO A 394 14.31 -5.98 -7.22
CA PRO A 394 14.33 -6.92 -8.35
C PRO A 394 13.21 -7.97 -8.30
N ALA A 395 12.80 -8.42 -7.13
CA ALA A 395 11.74 -9.41 -6.99
C ALA A 395 10.38 -8.86 -7.48
N TYR A 396 10.12 -7.57 -7.25
CA TYR A 396 8.94 -6.90 -7.81
C TYR A 396 9.01 -6.82 -9.34
N VAL A 397 10.18 -6.51 -9.91
CA VAL A 397 10.37 -6.49 -11.37
C VAL A 397 10.13 -7.88 -11.98
N LEU A 398 10.64 -8.94 -11.36
CA LEU A 398 10.38 -10.32 -11.80
C LEU A 398 8.90 -10.67 -11.73
N LEU A 399 8.18 -10.23 -10.69
CA LEU A 399 6.73 -10.39 -10.60
C LEU A 399 6.02 -9.70 -11.78
N LEU A 400 6.42 -8.47 -12.12
CA LEU A 400 5.86 -7.74 -13.26
C LEU A 400 6.14 -8.45 -14.59
N ILE A 401 7.36 -8.94 -14.79
CA ILE A 401 7.75 -9.70 -15.99
C ILE A 401 6.92 -10.99 -16.10
N PHE A 402 6.78 -11.74 -15.00
CA PHE A 402 5.94 -12.94 -14.94
C PHE A 402 4.52 -12.66 -15.43
N PHE A 403 3.87 -11.61 -14.89
CA PHE A 403 2.51 -11.27 -15.30
C PHE A 403 2.42 -10.75 -16.73
N LEU A 404 3.40 -9.95 -17.18
CA LEU A 404 3.44 -9.49 -18.56
C LEU A 404 3.51 -10.68 -19.55
N ILE A 405 4.39 -11.65 -19.27
CA ILE A 405 4.51 -12.88 -20.06
C ILE A 405 3.20 -13.66 -20.02
N LEU A 406 2.62 -13.87 -18.83
CA LEU A 406 1.35 -14.58 -18.66
C LEU A 406 0.24 -13.96 -19.52
N PHE A 407 0.11 -12.63 -19.50
CA PHE A 407 -0.91 -11.93 -20.27
C PHE A 407 -0.68 -12.05 -21.79
N VAL A 408 0.56 -11.90 -22.24
CA VAL A 408 0.92 -12.06 -23.67
C VAL A 408 0.68 -13.50 -24.15
N LEU A 409 0.99 -14.51 -23.34
CA LEU A 409 0.73 -15.91 -23.68
C LEU A 409 -0.77 -16.18 -23.82
N ILE A 410 -1.58 -15.70 -22.88
CA ILE A 410 -3.05 -15.83 -22.93
C ILE A 410 -3.62 -15.13 -24.16
N GLU A 411 -3.06 -13.97 -24.53
CA GLU A 411 -3.43 -13.22 -25.72
C GLU A 411 -3.14 -14.00 -27.02
N ARG A 412 -1.98 -14.66 -27.10
CA ARG A 412 -1.55 -15.44 -28.28
C ARG A 412 -2.28 -16.77 -28.45
N ILE A 413 -2.54 -17.50 -27.36
CA ILE A 413 -3.22 -18.81 -27.40
C ILE A 413 -4.63 -18.70 -28.02
N THR A 414 -5.28 -17.54 -27.93
CA THR A 414 -6.61 -17.33 -28.49
C THR A 414 -6.65 -17.05 -29.99
N LEU A 415 -5.52 -16.68 -30.61
CA LEU A 415 -5.43 -16.40 -32.05
C LEU A 415 -5.23 -17.67 -32.89
N ARG A 416 -4.70 -18.76 -32.30
CA ARG A 416 -4.43 -20.03 -33.01
C ARG A 416 -5.62 -21.01 -33.04
N GLY A 417 -6.75 -20.65 -32.44
CA GLY A 417 -7.96 -21.49 -32.37
C GLY A 417 -9.11 -20.99 -33.24
N ARG A 418 -8.81 -20.19 -34.26
CA ARG A 418 -9.76 -19.75 -35.29
C ARG A 418 -9.30 -20.22 -36.65
#